data_AF-X1TVM0-F1
#
_entry.id   AF-X1TVM0-F1
#
_cell.length_a   1.000
_cell.length_b   1.000
_cell.length_c   1.000
_cell.angle_alpha   90.00
_cell.angle_beta   90.00
_cell.angle_gamma   90.00
#
_symmetry.space_group_name_H-M   'P 1'
#
loop_
_entity.id
_entity.type
_entity.pdbx_description
1 polymer ?
#
loop_
_entity_poly.entity_id
_entity_poly.type
_entity_poly.pdbx_seq_one_letter_code
_entity_poly.pdbx_strand_id
1 'polypeptide(L)'
;CEYPLGTRPKAENFPRRNRIMSGLSLGVLIVEADKSSGAMITAHLALEQNREVFAIPGSILSPASRGTNHLIQEGAKLVRDYTDILEELNLTAVARQIEMKEIIPASRGWSFKLT
;
A
#
# COMPACT_ATOMS: atom_id res chain seq x y z
N CYS A 1 12.20 -12.67 6.84
CA CYS A 1 11.71 -13.54 7.92
C CYS A 1 12.37 -13.07 9.21
N GLU A 2 11.62 -12.75 10.27
CA GLU A 2 12.17 -12.20 11.54
C GLU A 2 12.67 -13.30 12.51
N TYR A 3 12.64 -14.56 12.09
CA TYR A 3 13.01 -15.71 12.90
C TYR A 3 14.43 -16.20 12.61
N PRO A 4 15.10 -16.86 13.57
CA PRO A 4 16.42 -17.43 13.37
C PRO A 4 16.50 -18.37 12.17
N LEU A 5 17.69 -18.49 11.59
CA LEU A 5 17.97 -19.40 10.49
C LEU A 5 17.60 -20.84 10.86
N GLY A 6 16.99 -21.57 9.92
CA GLY A 6 16.49 -22.92 10.15
C GLY A 6 15.10 -23.02 10.78
N THR A 7 14.46 -21.90 11.15
CA THR A 7 13.08 -21.93 11.67
C THR A 7 12.10 -22.40 10.59
N ARG A 8 11.37 -23.48 10.88
CA ARG A 8 10.31 -23.98 9.98
C ARG A 8 9.09 -23.05 9.97
N PRO A 9 8.37 -22.92 8.84
CA PRO A 9 7.14 -22.16 8.79
C PRO A 9 6.09 -22.78 9.73
N LYS A 10 5.48 -21.94 10.58
CA LYS A 10 4.37 -22.31 11.47
C LYS A 10 3.19 -21.39 11.20
N ALA A 11 1.97 -21.94 11.23
CA ALA A 11 0.73 -21.19 11.01
C ALA A 11 0.62 -19.93 11.90
N GLU A 12 1.05 -20.06 13.15
CA GLU A 12 1.03 -19.00 14.16
C GLU A 12 1.97 -17.81 13.83
N ASN A 13 2.99 -18.04 13.00
CA ASN A 13 3.97 -17.01 12.64
C ASN A 13 3.49 -16.11 11.51
N PHE A 14 2.48 -16.51 10.72
CA PHE A 14 2.03 -15.71 9.58
C PHE A 14 1.40 -14.38 9.98
N PRO A 15 0.48 -14.29 10.97
CA PRO A 15 -0.07 -13.02 11.42
C PRO A 15 1.01 -12.06 11.94
N ARG A 16 1.99 -12.58 12.71
CA ARG A 16 3.12 -11.79 13.21
C ARG A 16 3.95 -11.19 12.09
N ARG A 17 4.25 -11.96 11.04
CA ARG A 17 4.98 -11.46 9.88
C ARG A 17 4.17 -10.39 9.11
N ASN A 18 2.85 -10.54 9.01
CA ASN A 18 2.02 -9.63 8.22
C ASN A 18 2.09 -8.18 8.74
N ARG A 19 2.30 -7.98 10.05
CA ARG A 19 2.49 -6.65 10.66
C ARG A 19 3.68 -5.89 10.06
N ILE A 20 4.70 -6.60 9.58
CA ILE A 20 5.90 -5.99 8.99
C ILE A 20 5.55 -5.49 7.58
N MET A 21 4.78 -6.27 6.82
CA MET A 21 4.37 -5.88 5.48
C MET A 21 3.47 -4.65 5.50
N SER A 22 2.43 -4.64 6.34
CA SER A 22 1.58 -3.45 6.51
C SER A 22 2.39 -2.28 7.06
N GLY A 23 3.25 -2.52 8.05
CA GLY A 23 3.99 -1.46 8.74
C GLY A 23 5.01 -0.75 7.86
N LEU A 24 5.62 -1.43 6.89
CA LEU A 24 6.57 -0.86 5.93
C LEU A 24 5.89 -0.17 4.74
N SER A 25 4.57 -0.35 4.56
CA SER A 25 3.83 0.19 3.43
C SER A 25 3.22 1.56 3.76
N LEU A 26 2.91 2.36 2.72
CA LEU A 26 2.07 3.55 2.86
C LEU A 26 0.59 3.20 3.02
N GLY A 27 0.18 2.11 2.38
CA GLY A 27 -1.13 1.50 2.52
C GLY A 27 -1.14 0.08 1.98
N VAL A 28 -2.25 -0.64 2.20
CA VAL A 28 -2.43 -2.02 1.75
C VAL A 28 -3.67 -2.14 0.87
N LEU A 29 -3.55 -2.84 -0.26
CA LEU A 29 -4.67 -3.16 -1.15
C LEU A 29 -5.13 -4.59 -0.93
N ILE A 30 -6.39 -4.76 -0.58
CA ILE A 30 -7.04 -6.07 -0.49
C ILE A 30 -7.84 -6.32 -1.76
N VAL A 31 -7.37 -7.28 -2.56
CA VAL A 31 -7.97 -7.64 -3.86
C VAL A 31 -9.16 -8.58 -3.67
N GLU A 32 -8.97 -9.64 -2.88
CA GLU A 32 -10.00 -10.61 -2.53
C GLU A 32 -9.80 -11.09 -1.10
N ALA A 33 -10.88 -11.19 -0.33
CA ALA A 33 -10.90 -11.74 1.00
C ALA A 33 -12.31 -12.17 1.40
N ASP A 34 -12.43 -13.36 1.97
CA ASP A 34 -13.56 -13.66 2.87
C ASP A 34 -13.36 -12.98 4.23
N LYS A 35 -14.42 -12.82 5.01
CA LYS A 35 -14.38 -12.21 6.35
C LYS A 35 -13.42 -12.92 7.32
N SER A 36 -13.18 -14.21 7.13
CA SER A 36 -12.26 -15.02 7.94
C SER A 36 -10.81 -15.07 7.41
N SER A 37 -10.53 -14.40 6.29
CA SER A 37 -9.22 -14.45 5.62
C SER A 37 -8.12 -13.80 6.45
N GLY A 38 -6.90 -14.34 6.38
CA GLY A 38 -5.70 -13.70 6.93
C GLY A 38 -5.38 -12.33 6.31
N ALA A 39 -5.95 -12.02 5.14
CA ALA A 39 -5.89 -10.68 4.56
C ALA A 39 -6.60 -9.64 5.43
N MET A 40 -7.70 -10.01 6.10
CA MET A 40 -8.44 -9.13 7.02
C MET A 40 -7.60 -8.75 8.23
N ILE A 41 -6.79 -9.68 8.74
CA ILE A 41 -5.83 -9.41 9.81
C ILE A 41 -4.82 -8.34 9.35
N THR A 42 -4.33 -8.44 8.11
CA THR A 42 -3.36 -7.49 7.56
C THR A 42 -3.98 -6.09 7.37
N ALA A 43 -5.25 -6.03 6.93
CA ALA A 43 -5.99 -4.76 6.83
C ALA A 43 -6.18 -4.12 8.20
N HIS A 44 -6.53 -4.89 9.23
CA HIS A 44 -6.68 -4.37 10.59
C HIS A 44 -5.36 -3.84 11.16
N LEU A 45 -4.28 -4.63 11.03
CA LEU A 45 -2.94 -4.20 11.44
C LEU A 45 -2.48 -2.92 10.71
N ALA A 46 -2.85 -2.75 9.44
CA ALA A 46 -2.58 -1.53 8.69
C ALA A 46 -3.28 -0.31 9.30
N LEU A 47 -4.57 -0.42 9.65
CA LEU A 47 -5.31 0.66 10.33
C LEU A 47 -4.69 1.00 11.70
N GLU A 48 -4.37 0.00 12.51
CA GLU A 48 -3.69 0.20 13.80
C GLU A 48 -2.35 0.94 13.65
N GLN A 49 -1.68 0.75 12.52
CA GLN A 49 -0.40 1.38 12.16
C GLN A 49 -0.56 2.71 11.43
N ASN A 50 -1.78 3.26 11.35
CA ASN A 50 -2.11 4.47 10.60
C ASN A 50 -1.66 4.40 9.13
N ARG A 51 -1.94 3.27 8.49
CA ARG A 51 -1.73 3.05 7.06
C ARG A 51 -3.07 3.04 6.34
N GLU A 52 -3.05 3.50 5.10
CA GLU A 52 -4.24 3.47 4.25
C GLU A 52 -4.68 2.03 3.97
N VAL A 53 -5.98 1.79 3.97
CA VAL A 53 -6.55 0.51 3.56
C VAL A 53 -7.41 0.73 2.33
N PHE A 54 -7.06 -0.01 1.29
CA PHE A 54 -7.75 -0.02 0.02
C PHE A 54 -8.40 -1.38 -0.20
N ALA A 55 -9.55 -1.40 -0.86
CA ALA A 55 -10.25 -2.63 -1.18
C ALA A 55 -10.89 -2.58 -2.57
N ILE A 56 -10.78 -3.69 -3.30
CA ILE A 56 -11.46 -3.85 -4.59
C ILE A 56 -12.89 -4.35 -4.33
N PRO A 57 -13.92 -3.66 -4.85
CA PRO A 57 -15.29 -4.12 -4.69
C PRO A 57 -15.50 -5.39 -5.52
N GLY A 58 -16.37 -6.27 -5.04
CA GLY A 58 -16.72 -7.49 -5.77
C GLY A 58 -18.17 -7.91 -5.60
N SER A 59 -18.57 -8.98 -6.29
CA SER A 59 -19.94 -9.48 -6.25
C SER A 59 -20.37 -9.83 -4.82
N ILE A 60 -21.55 -9.36 -4.39
CA ILE A 60 -22.13 -9.70 -3.08
C ILE A 60 -22.42 -11.20 -2.92
N LEU A 61 -22.49 -11.93 -4.03
CA LEU A 61 -22.70 -13.38 -4.06
C LEU A 61 -21.38 -14.15 -3.94
N SER A 62 -20.23 -13.49 -4.12
CA SER A 62 -18.92 -14.11 -4.02
C SER A 62 -18.42 -14.12 -2.57
N PRO A 63 -18.16 -15.31 -1.98
CA PRO A 63 -17.52 -15.40 -0.67
C PRO A 63 -16.19 -14.64 -0.59
N ALA A 64 -15.42 -14.64 -1.68
CA ALA A 64 -14.13 -13.97 -1.78
C ALA A 64 -14.21 -12.43 -1.82
N SER A 65 -15.41 -11.86 -1.94
CA SER A 65 -15.63 -10.41 -1.92
C SER A 65 -16.27 -9.92 -0.63
N ARG A 66 -16.65 -10.82 0.29
CA ARG A 66 -17.35 -10.43 1.53
C ARG A 66 -16.49 -9.59 2.46
N GLY A 67 -15.19 -9.89 2.54
CA GLY A 67 -14.22 -9.16 3.32
C GLY A 67 -13.91 -7.80 2.70
N THR A 68 -13.64 -7.73 1.39
CA THR A 68 -13.34 -6.46 0.72
C THR A 68 -14.53 -5.50 0.75
N ASN A 69 -15.74 -5.98 0.45
CA ASN A 69 -16.95 -5.16 0.53
C ASN A 69 -17.22 -4.68 1.97
N HIS A 70 -16.93 -5.51 2.98
CA HIS A 70 -17.05 -5.10 4.38
C HIS A 70 -16.03 -4.01 4.75
N LEU A 71 -14.76 -4.15 4.33
CA LEU A 71 -13.75 -3.10 4.54
C LEU A 71 -14.19 -1.76 3.93
N ILE A 72 -14.77 -1.79 2.72
CA ILE A 72 -15.30 -0.58 2.07
C ILE A 72 -16.41 0.05 2.93
N GLN A 73 -17.31 -0.76 3.51
CA GLN A 73 -18.35 -0.25 4.41
C GLN A 73 -17.78 0.36 5.70
N GLU A 74 -16.66 -0.17 6.20
CA GLU A 74 -15.95 0.36 7.37
C GLU A 74 -15.07 1.58 7.05
N GLY A 75 -15.09 2.06 5.80
CA GLY A 75 -14.39 3.28 5.38
C GLY A 75 -13.06 3.06 4.66
N ALA A 76 -12.69 1.81 4.33
CA ALA A 76 -11.58 1.57 3.40
C ALA A 76 -11.88 2.21 2.04
N LYS A 77 -10.85 2.78 1.40
CA LYS A 77 -10.99 3.39 0.09
C LYS A 77 -11.31 2.32 -0.95
N LEU A 78 -12.46 2.48 -1.62
CA LEU A 78 -12.82 1.67 -2.78
C LEU A 78 -11.87 1.99 -3.94
N VAL A 79 -11.29 0.95 -4.54
CA VAL A 79 -10.37 1.04 -5.69
C VAL A 79 -10.99 0.40 -6.92
N ARG A 80 -11.11 1.17 -8.00
CA ARG A 80 -11.56 0.71 -9.32
C ARG A 80 -10.37 0.45 -10.24
N ASP A 81 -9.34 1.28 -10.11
CA ASP A 81 -8.08 1.15 -10.82
C ASP A 81 -6.92 1.78 -10.03
N TYR A 82 -5.69 1.65 -10.53
CA TYR A 82 -4.49 2.07 -9.82
C TYR A 82 -4.42 3.58 -9.53
N THR A 83 -5.13 4.42 -10.29
CA THR A 83 -5.12 5.87 -10.11
C THR A 83 -5.77 6.27 -8.79
N ASP A 84 -6.82 5.58 -8.35
CA ASP A 84 -7.46 5.82 -7.05
C ASP A 84 -6.45 5.71 -5.88
N ILE A 85 -5.47 4.79 -5.99
CA ILE A 85 -4.40 4.61 -4.98
C ILE A 85 -3.36 5.72 -5.08
N LEU A 86 -2.93 6.07 -6.29
CA LEU A 86 -1.94 7.12 -6.50
C LEU A 86 -2.45 8.49 -6.03
N GLU A 87 -3.73 8.77 -6.24
CA GLU A 87 -4.38 10.00 -5.77
C GLU A 87 -4.47 10.04 -4.25
N GLU A 88 -4.96 8.96 -3.61
CA GLU A 88 -5.09 8.90 -2.15
C GLU A 88 -3.73 9.07 -1.46
N LEU A 89 -2.69 8.43 -2.00
CA LEU A 89 -1.32 8.53 -1.47
C LEU A 89 -0.58 9.79 -1.92
N ASN A 90 -1.21 10.68 -2.70
CA ASN A 90 -0.60 11.87 -3.29
C ASN A 90 0.70 11.59 -4.09
N LEU A 91 0.77 10.43 -4.76
CA LEU A 91 1.93 9.95 -5.52
C LEU A 91 1.92 10.38 -7.00
N THR A 92 0.88 11.10 -7.44
CA THR A 92 0.78 11.64 -8.81
C THR A 92 1.88 12.66 -9.15
N ALA A 93 2.55 13.23 -8.13
CA ALA A 93 3.63 14.19 -8.31
C ALA A 93 4.97 13.58 -8.80
N VAL A 94 5.18 12.27 -8.64
CA VAL A 94 6.46 11.62 -9.02
C VAL A 94 6.69 11.69 -10.53
N ALA A 95 5.64 11.53 -11.34
CA ALA A 95 5.72 11.68 -12.79
C ALA A 95 6.11 13.12 -13.20
N ARG A 96 5.54 14.13 -12.54
CA ARG A 96 5.89 15.54 -12.79
C ARG A 96 7.33 15.89 -12.44
N GLN A 97 7.92 15.26 -11.42
CA GLN A 97 9.30 15.53 -11.04
C GLN A 97 10.32 14.98 -12.06
N ILE A 98 10.00 13.88 -12.74
CA ILE A 98 10.82 13.34 -13.84
C ILE A 98 10.75 14.29 -15.04
N GLU A 99 9.54 14.69 -15.44
CA GLU A 99 9.34 15.67 -16.53
C GLU A 99 10.02 17.01 -16.23
N MET A 100 9.89 17.55 -15.02
CA MET A 100 10.58 18.80 -14.62
C MET A 100 12.11 18.68 -14.65
N LYS A 101 12.68 17.50 -14.32
CA LYS A 101 14.13 17.27 -14.42
C LYS A 101 14.63 17.22 -15.86
N GLU A 102 13.83 16.72 -16.79
CA GLU A 102 14.19 16.71 -18.21
C GLU A 102 14.06 18.10 -18.87
N ILE A 103 13.16 18.94 -18.35
CA ILE A 103 12.94 20.30 -18.88
C ILE A 103 14.00 21.30 -18.39
N ILE A 104 14.72 21.04 -17.28
CA ILE A 104 15.83 21.89 -16.85
C ILE A 104 17.04 21.61 -17.76
N PRO A 105 17.44 22.54 -18.66
CA PRO A 105 18.66 22.35 -19.40
C PRO A 105 19.82 22.47 -18.41
N ALA A 106 20.75 21.52 -18.44
CA ALA A 106 22.04 21.66 -17.77
C ALA A 106 22.79 22.88 -18.34
N SER A 107 22.52 24.06 -17.79
CA SER A 107 23.18 25.32 -18.13
C SER A 107 23.09 26.20 -16.88
N ARG A 108 24.14 26.80 -16.34
CA ARG A 108 25.47 27.16 -16.85
C ARG A 108 26.40 27.21 -15.63
N GLY A 109 27.67 26.84 -15.82
CA GLY A 109 28.70 26.88 -14.78
C GLY A 109 28.74 28.21 -14.04
N TRP A 110 28.81 28.12 -12.71
CA TRP A 110 29.06 29.26 -11.83
C TRP A 110 30.52 29.70 -12.01
N SER A 111 30.76 30.71 -12.85
CA SER A 111 32.04 31.42 -12.82
C SER A 111 31.99 32.42 -11.67
N PHE A 112 32.50 32.03 -10.50
CA PHE A 112 32.83 32.98 -9.43
C PHE A 112 33.97 33.88 -9.93
N LYS A 113 33.68 35.17 -10.16
CA LYS A 113 34.73 36.20 -10.11
C LYS A 113 34.93 36.58 -8.64
N LEU A 114 36.05 36.14 -8.09
CA LEU A 114 36.65 36.73 -6.90
C LEU A 114 37.49 37.94 -7.34
N THR A 115 37.44 38.99 -6.51
CA THR A 115 38.11 40.31 -6.59
C THR A 115 37.63 41.30 -7.64
#